data_AF-A0A831A412-F1
#
_entry.id   AF-A0A831A412-F1
#
_cell.length_a   1.000
_cell.length_b   1.000
_cell.length_c   1.000
_cell.angle_alpha   90.00
_cell.angle_beta   90.00
_cell.angle_gamma   90.00
#
_symmetry.space_group_name_H-M   'P 1'
#
loop_
_entity.id
_entity.type
_entity.pdbx_description
1 polymer ?
#
loop_
_entity_poly.entity_id
_entity_poly.type
_entity_poly.pdbx_seq_one_letter_code
_entity_poly.pdbx_strand_id
1 'polypeptide(L)'
;MFAPLIEYFVNARESLGVTAKEINEATGRQMCSHWFSRSQWQLPNREQYESLQRLFASKAKAKGLHSTLDNDYSGLVENHANLQQDYGLLRKQFDELRQQYENLRRPFSVTSEVPYTDVWTFKPVASYPGKHPCEKPAELMEHIITSSTRPGDVVADFFMGSGATVKAALKLGRTAIGVELEEERFLQTKAEIG
;
A
#
# COMPACT_ATOMS: atom_id res chain seq x y z
N MET A 1 8.79 -11.63 -9.03
CA MET A 1 9.78 -11.95 -7.99
C MET A 1 10.89 -12.79 -8.60
N PHE A 2 10.64 -14.05 -8.94
CA PHE A 2 11.67 -14.96 -9.49
C PHE A 2 11.69 -15.03 -11.02
N ALA A 3 11.44 -13.92 -11.73
CA ALA A 3 11.22 -13.95 -13.18
C ALA A 3 12.32 -14.70 -13.96
N PRO A 4 13.63 -14.49 -13.71
CA PRO A 4 14.67 -15.23 -14.42
C PRO A 4 14.62 -16.75 -14.19
N LEU A 5 14.38 -17.18 -12.96
CA LEU A 5 14.26 -18.61 -12.63
C LEU A 5 12.96 -19.21 -13.17
N ILE A 6 11.83 -18.52 -13.06
CA ILE A 6 10.56 -18.97 -13.62
C ILE A 6 10.69 -19.14 -15.13
N GLU A 7 11.28 -18.16 -15.82
CA GLU A 7 11.49 -18.19 -17.27
C GLU A 7 12.42 -19.32 -17.68
N TYR A 8 13.48 -19.60 -16.90
CA TYR A 8 14.33 -20.76 -17.11
C TYR A 8 13.55 -22.07 -17.16
N PHE A 9 12.66 -22.32 -16.18
CA PHE A 9 11.81 -23.52 -16.18
C PHE A 9 10.77 -23.50 -17.30
N VAL A 10 10.04 -22.39 -17.47
CA VAL A 10 8.98 -22.25 -18.48
C VAL A 10 9.52 -22.46 -19.89
N ASN A 11 10.61 -21.80 -20.24
CA ASN A 11 11.23 -21.89 -21.56
C ASN A 11 11.73 -23.31 -21.84
N ALA A 12 12.29 -23.99 -20.82
CA ALA A 12 12.71 -25.38 -20.95
C ALA A 12 11.51 -26.30 -21.27
N ARG A 13 10.36 -26.06 -20.62
CA ARG A 13 9.15 -26.87 -20.84
C ARG A 13 8.55 -26.62 -22.22
N GLU A 14 8.46 -25.37 -22.63
CA GLU A 14 7.88 -24.96 -23.91
C GLU A 14 8.73 -25.47 -25.09
N SER A 15 10.05 -25.30 -25.03
CA SER A 15 10.97 -25.73 -26.11
C SER A 15 10.90 -27.23 -26.40
N LEU A 16 10.71 -28.06 -25.37
CA LEU A 16 10.61 -29.51 -25.51
C LEU A 16 9.17 -30.02 -25.54
N GLY A 17 8.16 -29.16 -25.38
CA GLY A 17 6.74 -29.52 -25.36
C GLY A 17 6.39 -30.54 -24.26
N VAL A 18 7.03 -30.44 -23.09
CA VAL A 18 6.82 -31.39 -21.98
C VAL A 18 5.47 -31.11 -21.31
N THR A 19 4.65 -32.15 -21.20
CA THR A 19 3.31 -32.05 -20.62
C THR A 19 3.35 -32.10 -19.10
N ALA A 20 2.31 -31.55 -18.45
CA ALA A 20 2.20 -31.63 -16.99
C ALA A 20 2.07 -33.07 -16.48
N LYS A 21 1.46 -33.96 -17.27
CA LYS A 21 1.35 -35.39 -16.96
C LYS A 21 2.73 -36.04 -16.85
N GLU A 22 3.60 -35.81 -17.82
CA GLU A 22 4.96 -36.36 -17.85
C GLU A 22 5.81 -35.83 -16.69
N ILE A 23 5.68 -34.54 -16.35
CA ILE A 23 6.34 -33.93 -15.19
C ILE A 23 5.87 -34.58 -13.88
N ASN A 24 4.56 -34.78 -13.73
CA ASN A 24 4.00 -35.38 -12.52
C ASN A 24 4.39 -36.86 -12.38
N GLU A 25 4.44 -37.60 -13.49
CA GLU A 25 4.89 -39.00 -13.52
C GLU A 25 6.38 -39.13 -13.17
N ALA A 26 7.24 -38.25 -13.74
CA ALA A 26 8.68 -38.29 -13.50
C ALA A 26 9.07 -37.88 -12.08
N THR A 27 8.32 -36.97 -11.47
CA THR A 27 8.63 -36.44 -10.12
C THR A 27 7.83 -37.08 -9.01
N GLY A 28 6.80 -37.87 -9.34
CA GLY A 28 5.86 -38.44 -8.37
C GLY A 28 5.03 -37.39 -7.61
N ARG A 29 4.96 -36.15 -8.10
CA ARG A 29 4.33 -35.01 -7.43
C ARG A 29 3.48 -34.20 -8.40
N GLN A 30 2.33 -33.70 -7.94
CA GLN A 30 1.47 -32.81 -8.74
C GLN A 30 1.87 -31.33 -8.58
N MET A 31 3.13 -31.01 -8.88
CA MET A 31 3.72 -29.68 -8.63
C MET A 31 4.09 -28.91 -9.90
N CYS A 32 3.66 -29.39 -11.08
CA CYS A 32 3.99 -28.75 -12.37
C CYS A 32 3.65 -27.24 -12.40
N SER A 33 2.50 -26.82 -11.87
CA SER A 33 2.11 -25.40 -11.81
C SER A 33 3.07 -24.56 -10.95
N HIS A 34 3.56 -25.11 -9.84
CA HIS A 34 4.47 -24.43 -8.92
C HIS A 34 5.89 -24.31 -9.46
N TRP A 35 6.30 -25.13 -10.42
CA TRP A 35 7.65 -25.06 -11.01
C TRP A 35 7.67 -24.34 -12.36
N PHE A 36 6.57 -24.43 -13.11
CA PHE A 36 6.49 -23.98 -14.51
C PHE A 36 5.41 -22.91 -14.72
N SER A 37 5.07 -22.13 -13.70
CA SER A 37 4.18 -20.96 -13.84
C SER A 37 4.58 -19.84 -12.88
N ARG A 38 4.05 -18.64 -13.11
CA ARG A 38 4.27 -17.49 -12.21
C ARG A 38 3.45 -17.58 -10.90
N SER A 39 2.44 -18.44 -10.85
CA SER A 39 1.55 -18.56 -9.68
C SER A 39 2.15 -19.49 -8.65
N GLN A 40 2.29 -19.01 -7.40
CA GLN A 40 2.80 -19.77 -6.25
C GLN A 40 4.11 -20.52 -6.55
N TRP A 41 4.99 -19.89 -7.33
CA TRP A 41 6.21 -20.55 -7.79
C TRP A 41 7.13 -20.92 -6.62
N GLN A 42 7.72 -22.10 -6.69
CA GLN A 42 8.70 -22.61 -5.72
C GLN A 42 9.85 -23.27 -6.44
N LEU A 43 11.07 -23.14 -5.91
CA LEU A 43 12.20 -23.91 -6.42
C LEU A 43 12.00 -25.39 -6.05
N PRO A 44 12.07 -26.35 -7.00
CA PRO A 44 12.07 -27.77 -6.66
C PRO A 44 13.25 -28.11 -5.73
N ASN A 45 13.07 -29.13 -4.89
CA ASN A 45 14.19 -29.67 -4.13
C ASN A 45 15.16 -30.41 -5.06
N ARG A 46 16.33 -30.80 -4.55
CA ARG A 46 17.37 -31.45 -5.34
C ARG A 46 16.88 -32.70 -6.09
N GLU A 47 16.20 -33.61 -5.40
CA GLU A 47 15.72 -34.88 -5.98
C GLU A 47 14.67 -34.65 -7.09
N GLN A 48 13.77 -33.69 -6.86
CA GLN A 48 12.77 -33.27 -7.84
C GLN A 48 13.44 -32.66 -9.06
N TYR A 49 14.42 -31.77 -8.85
CA TYR A 49 15.16 -31.13 -9.92
C TYR A 49 15.92 -32.16 -10.76
N GLU A 50 16.67 -33.07 -10.14
CA GLU A 50 17.38 -34.14 -10.86
C GLU A 50 16.42 -35.05 -11.66
N SER A 51 15.23 -35.34 -11.12
CA SER A 51 14.21 -36.10 -11.85
C SER A 51 13.67 -35.34 -13.07
N LEU A 52 13.48 -34.03 -12.95
CA LEU A 52 13.14 -33.16 -14.08
C LEU A 52 14.28 -33.15 -15.11
N GLN A 53 15.54 -33.03 -14.70
CA GLN A 53 16.69 -33.06 -15.61
C GLN A 53 16.74 -34.35 -16.42
N ARG A 54 16.53 -35.51 -15.78
CA ARG A 54 16.48 -36.82 -16.48
C ARG A 54 15.35 -36.87 -17.51
N LEU A 55 14.15 -36.41 -17.15
CA LEU A 55 13.00 -36.35 -18.07
C LEU A 55 13.31 -35.45 -19.28
N PHE A 56 13.82 -34.25 -19.03
CA PHE A 56 14.09 -33.26 -20.07
C PHE A 56 15.25 -33.68 -20.97
N ALA A 57 16.30 -34.31 -20.43
CA ALA A 57 17.40 -34.88 -21.21
C ALA A 57 16.91 -36.03 -22.12
N SER A 58 16.05 -36.91 -21.59
CA SER A 58 15.45 -38.00 -22.37
C SER A 58 14.59 -37.47 -23.53
N LYS A 59 13.76 -36.45 -23.26
CA LYS A 59 12.93 -35.79 -24.28
C LYS A 59 13.74 -35.04 -25.32
N ALA A 60 14.78 -34.32 -24.90
CA ALA A 60 15.68 -33.61 -25.79
C ALA A 60 16.37 -34.58 -26.76
N LYS A 61 16.93 -35.69 -26.23
CA LYS A 61 17.56 -36.74 -27.02
C LYS A 61 16.58 -37.35 -28.04
N ALA A 62 15.34 -37.64 -27.65
CA ALA A 62 14.32 -38.18 -28.56
C ALA A 62 13.95 -37.23 -29.70
N LYS A 63 14.11 -35.91 -29.51
CA LYS A 63 13.84 -34.87 -30.51
C LYS A 63 15.09 -34.43 -31.28
N GLY A 64 16.27 -34.99 -30.98
CA GLY A 64 17.55 -34.52 -31.53
C GLY A 64 17.95 -33.11 -31.08
N LEU A 65 17.44 -32.66 -29.93
CA LEU A 65 17.69 -31.35 -29.34
C LEU A 65 18.57 -31.47 -28.08
N HIS A 66 19.09 -30.35 -27.60
CA HIS A 66 19.74 -30.24 -26.30
C HIS A 66 18.74 -29.85 -25.21
N SER A 67 18.93 -30.34 -23.99
CA SER A 67 18.08 -29.93 -22.86
C SER A 67 18.57 -28.60 -22.30
N THR A 68 17.66 -27.63 -22.14
CA THR A 68 17.98 -26.33 -21.52
C THR A 68 17.77 -26.31 -20.01
N LEU A 69 17.39 -27.45 -19.41
CA LEU A 69 17.24 -27.61 -17.96
C LEU A 69 18.49 -28.29 -17.38
N ASP A 70 19.66 -27.70 -17.58
CA ASP A 70 20.97 -28.31 -17.37
C ASP A 70 21.84 -27.62 -16.30
N ASN A 71 21.39 -26.49 -15.74
CA ASN A 71 22.11 -25.81 -14.65
C ASN A 71 22.34 -26.72 -13.44
N ASP A 72 23.46 -26.51 -12.75
CA ASP A 72 23.72 -27.20 -11.48
C ASP A 72 22.75 -26.73 -10.38
N TYR A 73 22.35 -27.67 -9.52
CA TYR A 73 21.40 -27.38 -8.45
C TYR A 73 21.93 -26.35 -7.44
N SER A 74 23.23 -26.36 -7.12
CA SER A 74 23.80 -25.39 -6.18
C SER A 74 23.73 -23.98 -6.75
N GLY A 75 23.96 -23.82 -8.06
CA GLY A 75 23.84 -22.53 -8.75
C GLY A 75 22.39 -22.01 -8.76
N LEU A 76 21.39 -22.89 -8.87
CA LEU A 76 19.98 -22.49 -8.79
C LEU A 76 19.59 -22.05 -7.38
N VAL A 77 20.08 -22.74 -6.34
CA VAL A 77 19.83 -22.36 -4.94
C VAL A 77 20.47 -21.01 -4.62
N GLU A 78 21.70 -20.77 -5.08
CA GLU A 78 22.39 -19.49 -4.92
C GLU A 78 21.65 -18.35 -5.63
N ASN A 79 21.27 -18.55 -6.90
CA ASN A 79 20.48 -17.57 -7.65
C ASN A 79 19.14 -17.27 -6.95
N HIS A 80 18.45 -18.31 -6.48
CA HIS A 80 17.20 -18.14 -5.73
C HIS A 80 17.41 -17.33 -4.44
N ALA A 81 18.47 -17.62 -3.67
CA ALA A 81 18.79 -16.91 -2.44
C ALA A 81 19.11 -15.42 -2.72
N ASN A 82 19.88 -15.13 -3.76
CA ASN A 82 20.19 -13.76 -4.18
C ASN A 82 18.91 -13.00 -4.57
N LEU A 83 18.04 -13.61 -5.38
CA LEU A 83 16.75 -13.00 -5.77
C LEU A 83 15.82 -12.77 -4.57
N GLN A 84 15.84 -13.65 -3.57
CA GLN A 84 15.09 -13.46 -2.32
C GLN A 84 15.60 -12.25 -1.55
N GLN A 85 16.92 -12.11 -1.42
CA GLN A 85 17.56 -10.98 -0.75
C GLN A 85 17.27 -9.66 -1.46
N ASP A 86 17.47 -9.60 -2.78
CA ASP A 86 17.22 -8.42 -3.60
C ASP A 86 15.77 -7.97 -3.51
N TYR A 87 14.83 -8.91 -3.56
CA TYR A 87 13.42 -8.60 -3.37
C TYR A 87 13.13 -8.05 -1.96
N GLY A 88 13.74 -8.62 -0.92
CA GLY A 88 13.62 -8.13 0.45
C GLY A 88 14.06 -6.67 0.58
N LEU A 89 15.19 -6.32 -0.05
CA LEU A 89 15.71 -4.96 -0.10
C LEU A 89 14.78 -4.02 -0.89
N LEU A 90 14.36 -4.43 -2.09
CA LEU A 90 13.49 -3.63 -2.95
C LEU A 90 12.13 -3.36 -2.29
N ARG A 91 11.57 -4.36 -1.60
CA ARG A 91 10.34 -4.21 -0.83
C ARG A 91 10.50 -3.17 0.27
N LYS A 92 11.61 -3.21 1.02
CA LYS A 92 11.89 -2.22 2.05
C LYS A 92 11.98 -0.80 1.46
N GLN A 93 12.71 -0.63 0.36
CA GLN A 93 12.79 0.65 -0.34
C GLN A 93 11.43 1.14 -0.84
N PHE A 94 10.60 0.22 -1.35
CA PHE A 94 9.24 0.54 -1.78
C PHE A 94 8.38 1.01 -0.59
N ASP A 95 8.44 0.30 0.54
CA ASP A 95 7.68 0.67 1.74
C ASP A 95 8.13 2.03 2.30
N GLU A 96 9.43 2.31 2.32
CA GLU A 96 9.99 3.61 2.70
C GLU A 96 9.52 4.74 1.76
N LEU A 97 9.61 4.53 0.45
CA LEU A 97 9.19 5.51 -0.55
C LEU A 97 7.67 5.77 -0.50
N ARG A 98 6.89 4.70 -0.32
CA ARG A 98 5.45 4.79 -0.12
C ARG A 98 5.13 5.64 1.11
N GLN A 99 5.81 5.42 2.23
CA GLN A 99 5.60 6.21 3.45
C GLN A 99 5.95 7.69 3.23
N GLN A 100 7.06 7.97 2.54
CA GLN A 100 7.43 9.35 2.18
C GLN A 100 6.36 10.01 1.31
N TYR A 101 5.88 9.32 0.28
CA TYR A 101 4.81 9.81 -0.59
C TYR A 101 3.52 10.09 0.19
N GLU A 102 3.11 9.16 1.05
CA GLU A 102 1.95 9.36 1.92
C GLU A 102 2.15 10.58 2.82
N ASN A 103 3.33 10.82 3.38
CA ASN A 103 3.59 12.00 4.22
C ASN A 103 3.60 13.33 3.44
N LEU A 104 4.08 13.32 2.20
CA LEU A 104 4.07 14.49 1.30
C LEU A 104 2.65 14.84 0.84
N ARG A 105 1.77 13.84 0.74
CA ARG A 105 0.41 14.03 0.28
C ARG A 105 -0.37 14.84 1.32
N ARG A 106 -0.89 15.99 0.86
CA ARG A 106 -1.88 16.77 1.64
C ARG A 106 -3.04 15.84 2.00
N PRO A 107 -3.39 15.73 3.30
CA PRO A 107 -4.53 14.93 3.70
C PRO A 107 -5.79 15.49 3.01
N PHE A 108 -6.42 14.64 2.21
CA PHE A 108 -7.78 14.82 1.73
C PHE A 108 -8.46 13.47 1.79
N SER A 109 -9.05 13.19 2.95
CA SER A 109 -9.64 11.89 3.25
C SER A 109 -11.11 11.88 2.87
N VAL A 110 -11.44 11.16 1.80
CA VAL A 110 -12.82 10.88 1.42
C VAL A 110 -13.30 9.68 2.23
N THR A 111 -14.37 9.84 2.99
CA THR A 111 -15.03 8.76 3.73
C THR A 111 -16.52 8.74 3.40
N SER A 112 -17.27 7.75 3.90
CA SER A 112 -18.74 7.77 3.81
C SER A 112 -19.35 9.01 4.48
N GLU A 113 -18.71 9.51 5.54
CA GLU A 113 -19.10 10.71 6.27
C GLU A 113 -18.56 11.99 5.61
N VAL A 114 -17.55 11.86 4.74
CA VAL A 114 -16.92 12.94 3.98
C VAL A 114 -16.97 12.60 2.47
N PRO A 115 -18.14 12.74 1.82
CA PRO A 115 -18.28 12.41 0.41
C PRO A 115 -17.46 13.35 -0.49
N TYR A 116 -16.98 12.83 -1.62
CA TYR A 116 -16.29 13.62 -2.65
C TYR A 116 -17.29 14.49 -3.41
N THR A 117 -17.66 15.63 -2.82
CA THR A 117 -18.57 16.63 -3.40
C THR A 117 -18.13 18.03 -2.98
N ASP A 118 -18.36 19.00 -3.87
CA ASP A 118 -18.11 20.43 -3.62
C ASP A 118 -19.34 21.13 -3.03
N VAL A 119 -20.45 20.41 -2.81
CA VAL A 119 -21.69 20.93 -2.22
C VAL A 119 -21.94 20.26 -0.88
N TRP A 120 -21.87 21.04 0.19
CA TRP A 120 -22.12 20.58 1.56
C TRP A 120 -23.34 21.25 2.19
N THR A 121 -24.13 20.46 2.93
CA THR A 121 -25.36 20.93 3.58
C THR A 121 -25.22 20.82 5.09
N PHE A 122 -25.09 21.96 5.76
CA PHE A 122 -25.05 22.08 7.21
C PHE A 122 -26.13 23.05 7.70
N LYS A 123 -26.73 22.77 8.86
CA LYS A 123 -27.70 23.68 9.46
C LYS A 123 -26.98 24.92 10.00
N PRO A 124 -27.49 26.14 9.75
CA PRO A 124 -26.98 27.35 10.40
C PRO A 124 -27.10 27.25 11.92
N VAL A 125 -26.22 27.97 12.63
CA VAL A 125 -26.30 28.07 14.10
C VAL A 125 -27.60 28.77 14.49
N ALA A 126 -28.37 28.21 15.43
CA ALA A 126 -29.58 28.84 15.95
C ALA A 126 -29.28 30.18 16.62
N SER A 127 -30.28 31.05 16.80
CA SER A 127 -30.07 32.33 17.51
C SER A 127 -30.08 32.12 19.03
N TYR A 128 -29.21 32.82 19.76
CA TYR A 128 -29.16 32.82 21.23
C TYR A 128 -28.57 34.14 21.76
N PRO A 129 -28.79 34.51 23.03
CA PRO A 129 -28.25 35.75 23.61
C PRO A 129 -26.71 35.76 23.60
N GLY A 130 -26.10 36.84 23.11
CA GLY A 130 -24.64 36.95 23.01
C GLY A 130 -24.01 36.22 21.81
N LYS A 131 -24.84 35.71 20.89
CA LYS A 131 -24.39 35.04 19.66
C LYS A 131 -23.54 35.96 18.79
N HIS A 132 -22.45 35.41 18.27
CA HIS A 132 -21.65 36.10 17.26
C HIS A 132 -22.42 36.23 15.92
N PRO A 133 -22.45 37.42 15.29
CA PRO A 133 -23.25 37.66 14.08
C PRO A 133 -22.98 36.65 12.95
N CYS A 134 -21.73 36.23 12.80
CA CYS A 134 -21.26 35.34 11.72
C CYS A 134 -20.71 34.00 12.24
N GLU A 135 -21.30 33.44 13.29
CA GLU A 135 -20.87 32.15 13.83
C GLU A 135 -21.03 31.01 12.81
N LYS A 136 -19.95 30.25 12.60
CA LYS A 136 -19.94 29.08 11.70
C LYS A 136 -20.42 27.83 12.44
N PRO A 137 -21.19 26.93 11.79
CA PRO A 137 -21.59 25.66 12.40
C PRO A 137 -20.38 24.81 12.79
N ALA A 138 -20.39 24.25 14.01
CA ALA A 138 -19.31 23.40 14.50
C ALA A 138 -19.11 22.16 13.61
N GLU A 139 -20.20 21.52 13.16
CA GLU A 139 -20.17 20.36 12.28
C GLU A 139 -19.44 20.65 10.95
N LEU A 140 -19.63 21.84 10.39
CA LEU A 140 -18.92 22.27 9.18
C LEU A 140 -17.41 22.38 9.44
N MET A 141 -17.02 22.97 10.58
CA MET A 141 -15.61 23.11 10.93
C MET A 141 -14.95 21.76 11.21
N GLU A 142 -15.64 20.86 11.92
CA GLU A 142 -15.18 19.49 12.17
C GLU A 142 -15.00 18.72 10.85
N HIS A 143 -15.93 18.88 9.90
CA HIS A 143 -15.84 18.30 8.57
C HIS A 143 -14.61 18.81 7.81
N ILE A 144 -14.40 20.13 7.73
CA ILE A 144 -13.24 20.73 7.05
C ILE A 144 -11.93 20.21 7.63
N ILE A 145 -11.80 20.22 8.97
CA ILE A 145 -10.58 19.82 9.67
C ILE A 145 -10.31 18.33 9.48
N THR A 146 -11.33 17.47 9.64
CA THR A 146 -11.17 16.02 9.47
C THR A 146 -10.80 15.66 8.04
N SER A 147 -11.36 16.38 7.06
CA SER A 147 -11.07 16.16 5.64
C SER A 147 -9.66 16.58 5.27
N SER A 148 -9.16 17.66 5.89
CA SER A 148 -7.96 18.39 5.43
C SER A 148 -6.76 18.33 6.36
N THR A 149 -6.81 17.52 7.44
CA THR A 149 -5.72 17.40 8.44
C THR A 149 -5.64 16.00 9.03
N ARG A 150 -4.47 15.64 9.56
CA ARG A 150 -4.24 14.44 10.39
C ARG A 150 -4.37 14.77 11.87
N PRO A 151 -4.68 13.77 12.74
CA PRO A 151 -4.54 13.95 14.18
C PRO A 151 -3.14 14.44 14.55
N GLY A 152 -3.04 15.39 15.47
CA GLY A 152 -1.78 16.03 15.86
C GLY A 152 -1.31 17.19 14.96
N ASP A 153 -1.92 17.40 13.78
CA ASP A 153 -1.59 18.57 12.95
C ASP A 153 -1.95 19.89 13.66
N VAL A 154 -1.37 20.99 13.17
CA VAL A 154 -1.68 22.35 13.63
C VAL A 154 -2.72 22.98 12.71
N VAL A 155 -3.81 23.48 13.27
CA VAL A 155 -4.84 24.27 12.58
C VAL A 155 -4.70 25.73 12.99
N ALA A 156 -4.62 26.64 12.01
CA ALA A 156 -4.54 28.08 12.27
C ALA A 156 -5.77 28.81 11.72
N ASP A 157 -6.35 29.69 12.52
CA ASP A 157 -7.40 30.62 12.13
C ASP A 157 -7.03 32.04 12.56
N PHE A 158 -6.73 32.89 11.58
CA PHE A 158 -6.29 34.27 11.84
C PHE A 158 -7.44 35.27 12.01
N PHE A 159 -8.68 34.78 11.89
CA PHE A 159 -9.91 35.57 12.06
C PHE A 159 -10.91 34.75 12.88
N MET A 160 -10.46 34.27 14.05
CA MET A 160 -11.15 33.19 14.76
C MET A 160 -12.55 33.57 15.24
N GLY A 161 -12.84 34.85 15.49
CA GLY A 161 -14.15 35.31 15.95
C GLY A 161 -14.63 34.51 17.16
N SER A 162 -15.79 33.86 17.03
CA SER A 162 -16.36 32.92 18.02
C SER A 162 -15.50 31.67 18.37
N GLY A 163 -14.39 31.45 17.68
CA GLY A 163 -13.46 30.33 17.90
C GLY A 163 -13.93 28.98 17.38
N ALA A 164 -14.96 28.91 16.51
CA ALA A 164 -15.51 27.66 16.01
C ALA A 164 -14.43 26.71 15.42
N THR A 165 -13.48 27.26 14.66
CA THR A 165 -12.34 26.52 14.09
C THR A 165 -11.42 25.95 15.17
N VAL A 166 -11.04 26.78 16.15
CA VAL A 166 -10.12 26.42 17.23
C VAL A 166 -10.74 25.35 18.13
N LYS A 167 -12.01 25.53 18.53
CA LYS A 167 -12.78 24.56 19.31
C LYS A 167 -12.88 23.22 18.61
N ALA A 168 -13.21 23.22 17.32
CA ALA A 168 -13.30 22.00 16.52
C ALA A 168 -11.92 21.29 16.39
N ALA A 169 -10.85 22.05 16.17
CA ALA A 169 -9.49 21.50 16.09
C ALA A 169 -9.08 20.79 17.39
N LEU A 170 -9.28 21.44 18.54
CA LEU A 170 -8.96 20.86 19.85
C LEU A 170 -9.80 19.62 20.14
N LYS A 171 -11.12 19.67 19.88
CA LYS A 171 -12.03 18.52 20.02
C LYS A 171 -11.56 17.31 19.19
N LEU A 172 -11.02 17.56 18.00
CA LEU A 172 -10.53 16.53 17.09
C LEU A 172 -9.07 16.11 17.36
N GLY A 173 -8.44 16.58 18.44
CA GLY A 173 -7.07 16.20 18.79
C GLY A 173 -6.00 16.84 17.89
N ARG A 174 -6.26 18.04 17.37
CA ARG A 174 -5.29 18.89 16.68
C ARG A 174 -4.81 19.98 17.63
N THR A 175 -3.64 20.54 17.35
CA THR A 175 -3.21 21.80 17.98
C THR A 175 -3.82 22.96 17.24
N ALA A 176 -4.15 24.06 17.92
CA ALA A 176 -4.80 25.21 17.31
C ALA A 176 -4.06 26.52 17.58
N ILE A 177 -4.01 27.39 16.58
CA ILE A 177 -3.53 28.77 16.69
C ILE A 177 -4.68 29.69 16.25
N GLY A 178 -5.13 30.56 17.16
CA GLY A 178 -6.19 31.52 16.90
C GLY A 178 -5.69 32.95 17.01
N VAL A 179 -6.06 33.81 16.06
CA VAL A 179 -5.87 35.26 16.16
C VAL A 179 -7.23 35.95 16.04
N GLU A 180 -7.46 36.91 16.93
CA GLU A 180 -8.61 37.80 16.92
C GLU A 180 -8.11 39.20 17.25
N LEU A 181 -8.61 40.20 16.53
CA LEU A 181 -8.22 41.58 16.68
C LEU A 181 -8.98 42.27 17.82
N GLU A 182 -10.27 41.94 17.95
CA GLU A 182 -11.12 42.56 18.97
C GLU A 182 -10.87 41.93 20.35
N GLU A 183 -10.36 42.72 21.30
CA GLU A 183 -9.93 42.21 22.61
C GLU A 183 -11.06 41.54 23.40
N GLU A 184 -12.25 42.14 23.43
CA GLU A 184 -13.42 41.57 24.13
C GLU A 184 -13.79 40.21 23.53
N ARG A 185 -13.81 40.09 22.19
CA ARG A 185 -14.03 38.81 21.49
C ARG A 185 -12.96 37.79 21.81
N PHE A 186 -11.70 38.20 21.73
CA PHE A 186 -10.55 37.33 22.03
C PHE A 186 -10.67 36.75 23.44
N LEU A 187 -10.92 37.60 24.43
CA LEU A 187 -11.05 37.20 25.84
C LEU A 187 -12.25 36.27 26.06
N GLN A 188 -13.39 36.56 25.43
CA GLN A 188 -14.56 35.68 25.47
C GLN A 188 -14.24 34.28 24.94
N THR A 189 -13.69 34.20 23.73
CA THR A 189 -13.37 32.92 23.09
C THR A 189 -12.28 32.15 23.83
N LYS A 190 -11.27 32.85 24.37
CA LYS A 190 -10.26 32.23 25.22
C LYS A 190 -10.88 31.60 26.46
N ALA A 191 -11.77 32.30 27.16
CA ALA A 191 -12.45 31.77 28.35
C ALA A 191 -13.30 30.53 28.05
N GLU A 192 -13.87 30.43 26.85
CA GLU A 192 -14.67 29.28 26.41
C GLU A 192 -13.83 28.05 26.04
N ILE A 193 -12.55 28.22 25.70
CA ILE A 193 -11.64 27.15 25.27
C ILE A 193 -10.84 26.56 26.44
N GLY A 194 -10.61 27.34 27.51
CA GLY A 194 -9.79 26.99 28.67
C GLY A 194 -8.39 27.62 28.63
#